data_AF-A0A661IWT8-F1
#
_entry.id   AF-A0A661IWT8-F1
#
_cell.length_a   1.000
_cell.length_b   1.000
_cell.length_c   1.000
_cell.angle_alpha   90.00
_cell.angle_beta   90.00
_cell.angle_gamma   90.00
#
_symmetry.space_group_name_H-M   'P 1'
#
loop_
_entity.id
_entity.type
_entity.pdbx_description
1 polymer ?
#
loop_
_entity_poly.entity_id
_entity_poly.type
_entity_poly.pdbx_seq_one_letter_code
_entity_poly.pdbx_strand_id
1 'polypeptide(L)'
;MFEETGGLVAVEAEHFAVQTETQTREWHITSATQTPDVSPDGDDSHADSASGGGYIEILPDTRRDHSMKLINGENFSNQPGKLGVLVYPVRFQTSGRYYVWVRAYSTGSEDNGLHVGIDGTWPESGQRLQWCEGKNSWRWESKQRTEAEHCGEPYKLYLDIEEPGLHTIEFSMREDGFEFDKWLMTKDRDFTRPEDAGPS
;
A
#
# COMPACT_ATOMS: atom_id res chain seq x y z
N MET A 1 -4.86 14.19 -9.54
CA MET A 1 -4.03 13.65 -10.64
C MET A 1 -2.60 13.98 -10.28
N PHE A 2 -1.75 12.97 -10.24
CA PHE A 2 -0.33 13.11 -9.90
C PHE A 2 0.52 13.11 -11.17
N GLU A 3 1.74 13.59 -11.08
CA GLU A 3 2.65 13.69 -12.22
C GLU A 3 4.01 13.13 -11.85
N GLU A 4 4.51 12.22 -12.67
CA GLU A 4 5.87 11.71 -12.57
C GLU A 4 6.86 12.75 -13.10
N THR A 5 7.94 12.97 -12.36
CA THR A 5 9.02 13.88 -12.73
C THR A 5 10.37 13.19 -12.60
N GLY A 6 11.11 13.09 -13.71
CA GLY A 6 12.50 12.62 -13.71
C GLY A 6 12.68 11.15 -13.32
N GLY A 7 11.66 10.33 -13.51
CA GLY A 7 11.60 8.92 -13.14
C GLY A 7 11.08 8.67 -11.72
N LEU A 8 10.47 9.65 -11.06
CA LEU A 8 9.92 9.51 -9.71
C LEU A 8 8.53 10.15 -9.58
N VAL A 9 7.64 9.49 -8.84
CA VAL A 9 6.37 10.03 -8.37
C VAL A 9 6.16 9.58 -6.92
N ALA A 10 5.65 10.46 -6.06
CA ALA A 10 5.32 10.19 -4.67
C ALA A 10 3.92 10.74 -4.35
N VAL A 11 3.16 10.01 -3.53
CA VAL A 11 1.74 10.28 -3.29
C VAL A 11 1.35 9.90 -1.86
N GLU A 12 0.65 10.80 -1.17
CA GLU A 12 -0.04 10.52 0.10
C GLU A 12 -1.22 9.58 -0.15
N ALA A 13 -1.34 8.53 0.66
CA ALA A 13 -2.27 7.44 0.42
C ALA A 13 -3.72 7.91 0.48
N GLU A 14 -4.07 8.86 1.34
CA GLU A 14 -5.42 9.44 1.46
C GLU A 14 -5.86 10.25 0.22
N HIS A 15 -4.96 10.53 -0.73
CA HIS A 15 -5.28 11.25 -1.96
C HIS A 15 -5.74 10.34 -3.13
N PHE A 16 -6.28 9.15 -2.82
CA PHE A 16 -6.90 8.28 -3.84
C PHE A 16 -8.07 9.00 -4.52
N ALA A 17 -8.26 8.77 -5.82
CA ALA A 17 -9.35 9.40 -6.57
C ALA A 17 -10.69 8.70 -6.34
N VAL A 18 -10.64 7.38 -6.19
CA VAL A 18 -11.79 6.52 -5.92
C VAL A 18 -11.33 5.23 -5.25
N GLN A 19 -12.21 4.62 -4.47
CA GLN A 19 -12.06 3.25 -4.02
C GLN A 19 -13.21 2.36 -4.50
N THR A 20 -12.94 1.08 -4.73
CA THR A 20 -13.90 0.08 -5.20
C THR A 20 -13.73 -1.23 -4.43
N GLU A 21 -14.59 -2.22 -4.70
CA GLU A 21 -14.60 -3.52 -3.99
C GLU A 21 -14.75 -3.38 -2.45
N THR A 22 -15.60 -2.43 -2.02
CA THR A 22 -15.74 -2.01 -0.62
C THR A 22 -16.81 -2.77 0.19
N GLN A 23 -17.41 -3.82 -0.38
CA GLN A 23 -18.55 -4.52 0.23
C GLN A 23 -18.18 -5.24 1.53
N THR A 24 -16.94 -5.70 1.64
CA THR A 24 -16.44 -6.48 2.78
C THR A 24 -15.45 -5.70 3.64
N ARG A 25 -14.64 -4.85 3.00
CA ARG A 25 -13.58 -4.04 3.62
C ARG A 25 -13.48 -2.72 2.88
N GLU A 26 -13.33 -1.63 3.60
CA GLU A 26 -13.28 -0.28 3.04
C GLU A 26 -12.09 0.48 3.63
N TRP A 27 -11.47 1.35 2.82
CA TRP A 27 -10.40 2.23 3.29
C TRP A 27 -11.00 3.47 3.92
N HIS A 28 -10.60 3.76 5.15
CA HIS A 28 -11.03 4.93 5.89
C HIS A 28 -9.85 5.86 6.17
N ILE A 29 -10.09 7.16 6.03
CA ILE A 29 -9.08 8.17 6.34
C ILE A 29 -9.05 8.40 7.84
N THR A 30 -7.85 8.34 8.41
CA THR A 30 -7.55 8.71 9.79
C THR A 30 -6.61 9.92 9.78
N SER A 31 -6.91 10.94 10.59
CA SER A 31 -6.12 12.18 10.72
C SER A 31 -6.27 12.77 12.12
N ALA A 32 -5.54 13.84 12.42
CA ALA A 32 -5.69 14.58 13.67
C ALA A 32 -7.13 15.09 13.95
N THR A 33 -7.98 15.19 12.92
CA THR A 33 -9.36 15.66 13.05
C THR A 33 -10.42 14.61 12.68
N GLN A 34 -10.01 13.41 12.31
CA GLN A 34 -10.90 12.37 11.83
C GLN A 34 -10.42 11.01 12.32
N THR A 35 -11.30 10.30 13.02
CA THR A 35 -11.10 8.90 13.39
C THR A 35 -12.32 8.11 12.91
N PRO A 36 -12.14 7.02 12.15
CA PRO A 36 -13.26 6.19 11.69
C PRO A 36 -14.03 5.59 12.88
N ASP A 37 -15.37 5.61 12.81
CA ASP A 37 -16.24 4.89 13.76
C ASP A 37 -16.60 3.52 13.18
N VAL A 38 -15.58 2.67 13.01
CA VAL A 38 -15.70 1.31 12.47
C VAL A 38 -15.11 0.33 13.47
N SER A 39 -15.79 -0.80 13.69
CA SER A 39 -15.32 -1.82 14.64
C SER A 39 -15.48 -3.23 14.05
N PRO A 40 -14.63 -4.20 14.45
CA PRO A 40 -13.44 -4.01 15.29
C PRO A 40 -12.35 -3.17 14.61
N ASP A 41 -11.65 -2.42 15.44
CA ASP A 41 -10.41 -1.70 15.16
C ASP A 41 -9.60 -1.84 16.47
N GLY A 42 -8.39 -2.38 16.36
CA GLY A 42 -7.54 -2.69 17.51
C GLY A 42 -6.43 -1.69 17.76
N ASP A 43 -6.29 -0.69 16.89
CA ASP A 43 -5.15 0.20 16.84
C ASP A 43 -5.49 1.58 17.41
N ASP A 44 -4.50 2.22 18.03
CA ASP A 44 -4.60 3.64 18.35
C ASP A 44 -4.32 4.45 17.08
N SER A 45 -4.78 5.70 17.02
CA SER A 45 -4.47 6.54 15.86
C SER A 45 -2.98 6.85 15.76
N HIS A 46 -2.39 6.62 14.58
CA HIS A 46 -0.99 6.94 14.28
C HIS A 46 -0.80 8.25 13.47
N ALA A 47 -1.85 9.06 13.33
CA ALA A 47 -1.91 10.21 12.43
C ALA A 47 -0.88 11.30 12.74
N ASP A 48 -0.56 11.53 14.02
CA ASP A 48 0.41 12.56 14.45
C ASP A 48 1.83 12.32 13.92
N SER A 49 2.14 11.08 13.50
CA SER A 49 3.44 10.67 12.98
C SER A 49 3.43 10.26 11.50
N ALA A 50 2.23 10.22 10.91
CA ALA A 50 2.05 10.00 9.48
C ALA A 50 2.56 11.23 8.69
N SER A 51 2.95 11.02 7.44
CA SER A 51 3.21 12.13 6.53
C SER A 51 1.93 12.94 6.34
N GLY A 52 2.07 14.27 6.24
CA GLY A 52 0.90 15.15 6.06
C GLY A 52 -0.09 15.18 7.24
N GLY A 53 0.09 14.36 8.27
CA GLY A 53 -0.84 14.24 9.41
C GLY A 53 -2.07 13.36 9.13
N GLY A 54 -2.00 12.50 8.11
CA GLY A 54 -3.10 11.62 7.70
C GLY A 54 -2.59 10.30 7.11
N TYR A 55 -3.42 9.27 7.18
CA TYR A 55 -3.21 7.98 6.54
C TYR A 55 -4.56 7.33 6.26
N ILE A 56 -4.56 6.20 5.56
CA ILE A 56 -5.74 5.37 5.39
C ILE A 56 -5.56 3.99 6.00
N GLU A 57 -6.64 3.44 6.51
CA GLU A 57 -6.67 2.11 7.12
C GLU A 57 -7.83 1.31 6.55
N ILE A 58 -7.59 0.03 6.27
CA ILE A 58 -8.63 -0.85 5.75
C ILE A 58 -9.35 -1.60 6.88
N LEU A 59 -10.62 -1.25 7.08
CA LEU A 59 -11.43 -1.70 8.21
C LEU A 59 -12.68 -2.48 7.76
N PRO A 60 -13.32 -3.24 8.66
CA PRO A 60 -12.89 -3.56 10.02
C PRO A 60 -11.64 -4.45 10.08
N ASP A 61 -10.80 -4.24 11.09
CA ASP A 61 -9.66 -5.10 11.41
C ASP A 61 -10.10 -6.26 12.31
N THR A 62 -10.21 -7.43 11.67
CA THR A 62 -10.66 -8.66 12.34
C THR A 62 -9.54 -9.66 12.56
N ARG A 63 -8.31 -9.36 12.14
CA ARG A 63 -7.17 -10.28 12.22
C ARG A 63 -5.84 -9.55 12.41
N ARG A 64 -5.52 -9.33 13.68
CA ARG A 64 -4.28 -8.66 14.12
C ARG A 64 -3.07 -9.58 14.25
N ASP A 65 -3.31 -10.84 14.61
CA ASP A 65 -2.25 -11.80 14.88
C ASP A 65 -2.62 -13.25 14.52
N HIS A 66 -1.64 -14.15 14.63
CA HIS A 66 -1.79 -15.57 14.32
C HIS A 66 -2.82 -16.32 15.18
N SER A 67 -3.24 -15.79 16.32
CA SER A 67 -4.27 -16.40 17.17
C SER A 67 -5.68 -16.15 16.62
N MET A 68 -5.84 -15.12 15.79
CA MET A 68 -7.10 -14.76 15.15
C MET A 68 -7.31 -15.55 13.85
N LYS A 69 -8.57 -15.88 13.57
CA LYS A 69 -8.93 -16.77 12.46
C LYS A 69 -8.69 -16.09 11.11
N LEU A 70 -7.90 -16.72 10.26
CA LEU A 70 -7.79 -16.37 8.84
C LEU A 70 -9.07 -16.76 8.08
N ILE A 71 -9.66 -15.79 7.39
CA ILE A 71 -10.86 -15.92 6.56
C ILE A 71 -10.54 -15.35 5.17
N ASN A 72 -10.26 -16.24 4.22
CA ASN A 72 -9.98 -15.87 2.84
C ASN A 72 -11.19 -15.18 2.19
N GLY A 73 -10.96 -14.07 1.50
CA GLY A 73 -12.01 -13.25 0.90
C GLY A 73 -12.70 -12.29 1.87
N GLU A 74 -12.22 -12.21 3.11
CA GLU A 74 -12.76 -11.30 4.12
C GLU A 74 -11.66 -10.47 4.81
N ASN A 75 -10.84 -11.10 5.66
CA ASN A 75 -9.71 -10.46 6.34
C ASN A 75 -8.37 -10.70 5.65
N PHE A 76 -8.38 -11.53 4.62
CA PHE A 76 -7.20 -11.85 3.83
C PHE A 76 -7.57 -12.14 2.39
N SER A 77 -6.82 -11.62 1.42
CA SER A 77 -6.90 -12.00 0.02
C SER A 77 -5.51 -12.19 -0.57
N ASN A 78 -5.20 -13.39 -1.04
CA ASN A 78 -4.03 -13.62 -1.89
C ASN A 78 -4.32 -13.33 -3.38
N GLN A 79 -5.53 -12.89 -3.71
CA GLN A 79 -5.94 -12.48 -5.05
C GLN A 79 -5.99 -10.95 -5.12
N PRO A 80 -5.15 -10.31 -5.96
CA PRO A 80 -5.17 -8.87 -6.08
C PRO A 80 -6.47 -8.38 -6.75
N GLY A 81 -6.86 -7.14 -6.43
CA GLY A 81 -8.02 -6.47 -7.03
C GLY A 81 -9.38 -7.01 -6.59
N LYS A 82 -9.45 -7.73 -5.46
CA LYS A 82 -10.70 -8.35 -4.98
C LYS A 82 -11.34 -7.68 -3.77
N LEU A 83 -10.56 -6.95 -2.98
CA LEU A 83 -11.01 -6.31 -1.75
C LEU A 83 -10.32 -4.97 -1.58
N GLY A 84 -11.09 -3.95 -1.22
CA GLY A 84 -10.59 -2.61 -0.90
C GLY A 84 -9.57 -2.11 -1.93
N VAL A 85 -10.04 -1.77 -3.12
CA VAL A 85 -9.17 -1.30 -4.20
C VAL A 85 -9.13 0.22 -4.20
N LEU A 86 -7.95 0.81 -4.08
CA LEU A 86 -7.68 2.24 -4.23
C LEU A 86 -7.21 2.53 -5.65
N VAL A 87 -7.59 3.69 -6.21
CA VAL A 87 -7.22 4.08 -7.58
C VAL A 87 -6.60 5.48 -7.59
N TYR A 88 -5.41 5.59 -8.15
CA TYR A 88 -4.65 6.83 -8.26
C TYR A 88 -4.33 7.15 -9.74
N PRO A 89 -4.90 8.22 -10.32
CA PRO A 89 -4.55 8.64 -11.68
C PRO A 89 -3.19 9.37 -11.68
N VAL A 90 -2.24 8.84 -12.44
CA VAL A 90 -0.86 9.35 -12.56
C VAL A 90 -0.53 9.61 -14.02
N ARG A 91 0.03 10.77 -14.32
CA ARG A 91 0.60 11.09 -15.63
C ARG A 91 2.10 10.77 -15.62
N PHE A 92 2.50 9.76 -16.38
CA PHE A 92 3.89 9.40 -16.60
C PHE A 92 4.48 10.15 -17.79
N GLN A 93 5.65 10.75 -17.59
CA GLN A 93 6.41 11.44 -18.64
C GLN A 93 7.45 10.53 -19.27
N THR A 94 7.90 9.48 -18.55
CA THR A 94 8.87 8.52 -19.05
C THR A 94 8.39 7.07 -18.90
N SER A 95 8.57 6.27 -19.95
CA SER A 95 8.35 4.83 -19.93
C SER A 95 9.50 4.08 -19.25
N GLY A 96 9.27 2.83 -18.89
CA GLY A 96 10.23 1.92 -18.30
C GLY A 96 9.74 1.31 -17.00
N ARG A 97 10.65 0.59 -16.33
CA ARG A 97 10.37 -0.06 -15.06
C ARG A 97 10.40 0.93 -13.91
N TYR A 98 9.38 0.89 -13.08
CA TYR A 98 9.29 1.63 -11.83
C TYR A 98 9.18 0.66 -10.66
N TYR A 99 10.11 0.77 -9.71
CA TYR A 99 10.07 0.07 -8.44
C TYR A 99 9.08 0.77 -7.52
N VAL A 100 8.20 -0.03 -6.92
CA VAL A 100 7.11 0.47 -6.06
C VAL A 100 7.58 0.41 -4.62
N TRP A 101 7.44 1.51 -3.91
CA TRP A 101 7.71 1.63 -2.49
C TRP A 101 6.43 2.08 -1.79
N VAL A 102 6.18 1.53 -0.62
CA VAL A 102 5.06 1.94 0.23
C VAL A 102 5.57 2.17 1.64
N ARG A 103 5.07 3.22 2.30
CA ARG A 103 5.22 3.53 3.72
C ARG A 103 3.95 3.08 4.42
N ALA A 104 4.11 2.16 5.35
CA ALA A 104 3.02 1.56 6.11
C ALA A 104 3.36 1.50 7.59
N TYR A 105 2.34 1.40 8.41
CA TYR A 105 2.44 1.06 9.81
C TYR A 105 1.85 -0.33 10.01
N SER A 106 2.51 -1.14 10.84
CA SER A 106 1.98 -2.44 11.23
C SER A 106 2.19 -2.59 12.72
N THR A 107 1.10 -2.75 13.46
CA THR A 107 1.11 -3.06 14.89
C THR A 107 1.25 -4.56 15.09
N GLY A 108 0.50 -5.34 14.31
CA GLY A 108 0.38 -6.78 14.38
C GLY A 108 1.30 -7.56 13.46
N SER A 109 1.05 -8.86 13.33
CA SER A 109 1.77 -9.74 12.39
C SER A 109 0.99 -9.99 11.10
N GLU A 110 -0.24 -9.51 11.02
CA GLU A 110 -1.24 -9.91 10.00
C GLU A 110 -1.93 -8.74 9.30
N ASP A 111 -1.36 -7.55 9.43
CA ASP A 111 -1.79 -6.22 8.95
C ASP A 111 -0.73 -5.62 7.99
N ASN A 112 -0.02 -6.47 7.25
CA ASN A 112 1.31 -6.14 6.76
C ASN A 112 1.58 -6.53 5.31
N GLY A 113 0.54 -6.49 4.47
CA GLY A 113 0.70 -6.70 3.05
C GLY A 113 -0.35 -6.03 2.18
N LEU A 114 0.07 -5.77 0.94
CA LEU A 114 -0.72 -5.18 -0.14
C LEU A 114 -0.42 -5.85 -1.49
N HIS A 115 -1.29 -5.57 -2.45
CA HIS A 115 -0.99 -5.74 -3.86
C HIS A 115 -1.02 -4.37 -4.56
N VAL A 116 -0.24 -4.22 -5.64
CA VAL A 116 -0.24 -3.07 -6.53
C VAL A 116 -0.54 -3.51 -7.98
N GLY A 117 -1.29 -2.67 -8.69
CA GLY A 117 -1.75 -2.87 -10.05
C GLY A 117 -1.52 -1.64 -10.93
N ILE A 118 -1.74 -1.83 -12.24
CA ILE A 118 -1.73 -0.76 -13.24
C ILE A 118 -2.82 -0.97 -14.27
N ASP A 119 -3.56 0.10 -14.59
CA ASP A 119 -4.62 0.13 -15.60
C ASP A 119 -5.65 -1.00 -15.43
N GLY A 120 -6.02 -1.29 -14.18
CA GLY A 120 -6.93 -2.38 -13.83
C GLY A 120 -6.35 -3.78 -13.99
N THR A 121 -5.05 -3.90 -14.26
CA THR A 121 -4.31 -5.17 -14.32
C THR A 121 -3.42 -5.35 -13.10
N TRP A 122 -3.12 -6.61 -12.76
CA TRP A 122 -2.38 -6.96 -11.54
C TRP A 122 -1.19 -7.88 -11.88
N PRO A 123 -0.09 -7.33 -12.42
CA PRO A 123 1.07 -8.12 -12.84
C PRO A 123 1.65 -8.88 -11.65
N GLU A 124 2.31 -10.01 -11.91
CA GLU A 124 2.93 -10.82 -10.85
C GLU A 124 3.90 -9.97 -10.00
N SER A 125 4.68 -9.10 -10.63
CA SER A 125 5.62 -8.18 -9.98
C SER A 125 4.97 -7.12 -9.09
N GLY A 126 3.65 -6.95 -9.13
CA GLY A 126 2.91 -6.05 -8.25
C GLY A 126 2.31 -6.74 -7.01
N GLN A 127 2.43 -8.05 -6.88
CA GLN A 127 1.67 -8.78 -5.85
C GLN A 127 2.49 -9.04 -4.59
N ARG A 128 1.81 -9.13 -3.43
CA ARG A 128 2.38 -9.60 -2.15
C ARG A 128 3.54 -8.73 -1.65
N LEU A 129 3.36 -7.42 -1.69
CA LEU A 129 4.19 -6.51 -0.92
C LEU A 129 4.03 -6.85 0.57
N GLN A 130 5.14 -6.87 1.32
CA GLN A 130 5.16 -7.41 2.68
C GLN A 130 6.10 -6.63 3.62
N TRP A 131 5.64 -6.39 4.86
CA TRP A 131 6.42 -5.82 5.96
C TRP A 131 6.63 -6.83 7.09
N CYS A 132 7.85 -7.37 7.19
CA CYS A 132 8.27 -8.20 8.34
C CYS A 132 8.98 -7.41 9.45
N GLU A 133 9.56 -6.26 9.12
CA GLU A 133 10.38 -5.45 10.03
C GLU A 133 9.72 -4.09 10.29
N GLY A 134 10.17 -3.39 11.33
CA GLY A 134 9.73 -2.02 11.63
C GLY A 134 8.30 -1.93 12.16
N LYS A 135 7.84 -2.96 12.87
CA LYS A 135 6.56 -2.94 13.59
C LYS A 135 6.52 -1.78 14.58
N ASN A 136 5.32 -1.22 14.77
CA ASN A 136 5.08 -0.03 15.59
C ASN A 136 5.87 1.21 15.13
N SER A 137 6.06 1.35 13.81
CA SER A 137 6.68 2.53 13.20
C SER A 137 6.29 2.64 11.72
N TRP A 138 6.16 3.87 11.21
CA TRP A 138 6.02 4.10 9.78
C TRP A 138 7.28 3.69 9.04
N ARG A 139 7.17 2.76 8.10
CA ARG A 139 8.31 2.20 7.39
C ARG A 139 8.08 2.02 5.90
N TRP A 140 9.03 2.50 5.12
CA TRP A 140 9.16 2.22 3.70
C TRP A 140 9.65 0.78 3.45
N GLU A 141 8.95 0.03 2.60
CA GLU A 141 9.46 -1.22 2.00
C GLU A 141 9.12 -1.33 0.51
N SER A 142 9.94 -2.11 -0.19
CA SER A 142 9.84 -2.41 -1.63
C SER A 142 10.29 -3.85 -1.88
N LYS A 143 9.60 -4.81 -1.23
CA LYS A 143 9.94 -6.24 -1.30
C LYS A 143 8.70 -7.06 -1.61
N GLN A 144 8.83 -8.01 -2.53
CA GLN A 144 7.77 -8.95 -2.86
C GLN A 144 8.00 -10.26 -2.13
N ARG A 145 7.02 -10.71 -1.34
CA ARG A 145 7.00 -12.05 -0.76
C ARG A 145 6.94 -13.13 -1.84
N THR A 146 7.83 -14.10 -1.73
CA THR A 146 7.89 -15.27 -2.61
C THR A 146 7.79 -16.57 -1.81
N GLU A 147 7.81 -17.71 -2.51
CA GLU A 147 7.90 -19.02 -1.88
C GLU A 147 9.25 -19.21 -1.17
N ALA A 148 10.33 -18.66 -1.73
CA ALA A 148 11.68 -18.79 -1.19
C ALA A 148 11.96 -17.83 -0.02
N GLU A 149 11.37 -16.64 -0.04
CA GLU A 149 11.60 -15.60 0.97
C GLU A 149 10.26 -14.98 1.41
N HIS A 150 9.82 -15.37 2.61
CA HIS A 150 8.54 -14.95 3.18
C HIS A 150 8.50 -13.48 3.56
N CYS A 151 9.64 -12.87 3.89
CA CYS A 151 9.76 -11.45 4.20
C CYS A 151 10.05 -10.58 2.97
N GLY A 152 10.04 -11.21 1.81
CA GLY A 152 10.13 -10.58 0.52
C GLY A 152 11.54 -10.35 -0.01
N GLU A 153 11.64 -10.46 -1.32
CA GLU A 153 12.88 -10.23 -2.06
C GLU A 153 12.90 -8.80 -2.60
N PRO A 154 14.03 -8.07 -2.45
CA PRO A 154 14.18 -6.74 -3.02
C PRO A 154 14.17 -6.79 -4.55
N TYR A 155 13.83 -5.66 -5.19
CA TYR A 155 13.79 -5.47 -6.65
C TYR A 155 12.76 -6.31 -7.41
N LYS A 156 11.93 -7.10 -6.73
CA LYS A 156 10.86 -7.88 -7.35
C LYS A 156 9.51 -7.17 -7.37
N LEU A 157 9.37 -6.09 -6.60
CA LEU A 157 8.18 -5.25 -6.61
C LEU A 157 8.32 -4.10 -7.61
N TYR A 158 7.68 -4.21 -8.77
CA TYR A 158 7.74 -3.19 -9.82
C TYR A 158 6.53 -3.25 -10.76
N LEU A 159 6.30 -2.14 -11.44
CA LEU A 159 5.39 -2.03 -12.58
C LEU A 159 6.19 -1.53 -13.80
N ASP A 160 5.85 -2.05 -14.97
CA ASP A 160 6.43 -1.58 -16.23
C ASP A 160 5.45 -0.60 -16.89
N ILE A 161 5.88 0.65 -17.07
CA ILE A 161 5.14 1.68 -17.79
C ILE A 161 5.58 1.63 -19.24
N GLU A 162 4.81 1.00 -20.13
CA GLU A 162 5.23 0.79 -21.52
C GLU A 162 5.28 2.09 -22.32
N GLU A 163 4.31 2.97 -22.12
CA GLU A 163 4.16 4.22 -22.85
C GLU A 163 3.96 5.40 -21.89
N PRO A 164 4.50 6.60 -22.16
CA PRO A 164 4.14 7.81 -21.42
C PRO A 164 2.65 8.14 -21.59
N GLY A 165 2.03 8.67 -20.55
CA GLY A 165 0.61 9.00 -20.60
C GLY A 165 -0.07 8.94 -19.25
N LEU A 166 -1.39 9.03 -19.28
CA LEU A 166 -2.22 8.84 -18.10
C LEU A 166 -2.40 7.33 -17.87
N HIS A 167 -2.01 6.89 -16.69
CA HIS A 167 -2.25 5.55 -16.17
C HIS A 167 -3.01 5.64 -14.85
N THR A 168 -3.65 4.54 -14.46
CA THR A 168 -4.10 4.35 -13.08
C THR A 168 -3.17 3.40 -12.37
N ILE A 169 -2.74 3.79 -11.18
CA ILE A 169 -2.04 2.91 -10.24
C ILE A 169 -3.06 2.49 -9.20
N GLU A 170 -3.19 1.19 -8.98
CA GLU A 170 -4.14 0.65 -8.01
C GLU A 170 -3.42 -0.06 -6.86
N PHE A 171 -4.00 0.03 -5.68
CA PHE A 171 -3.58 -0.78 -4.52
C PHE A 171 -4.78 -1.58 -4.04
N SER A 172 -4.58 -2.84 -3.68
CA SER A 172 -5.66 -3.67 -3.12
C SER A 172 -5.23 -4.40 -1.88
N MET A 173 -6.21 -4.63 -1.01
CA MET A 173 -6.01 -5.32 0.25
C MET A 173 -5.44 -6.72 0.03
N ARG A 174 -4.36 -7.02 0.75
CA ARG A 174 -3.97 -8.41 1.02
C ARG A 174 -4.41 -8.84 2.41
N GLU A 175 -4.32 -7.94 3.38
CA GLU A 175 -4.61 -8.14 4.80
C GLU A 175 -5.44 -6.94 5.33
N ASP A 176 -6.42 -7.19 6.21
CA ASP A 176 -7.18 -6.11 6.87
C ASP A 176 -6.35 -5.44 7.98
N GLY A 177 -6.81 -4.29 8.49
CA GLY A 177 -6.05 -3.48 9.47
C GLY A 177 -4.78 -2.82 8.90
N PHE A 178 -4.52 -2.95 7.60
CA PHE A 178 -3.33 -2.37 6.99
C PHE A 178 -3.39 -0.83 7.03
N GLU A 179 -2.44 -0.20 7.70
CA GLU A 179 -2.29 1.25 7.75
C GLU A 179 -1.33 1.74 6.66
N PHE A 180 -1.84 2.55 5.73
CA PHE A 180 -1.15 3.02 4.53
C PHE A 180 -1.02 4.53 4.54
N ASP A 181 0.23 5.02 4.56
CA ASP A 181 0.55 6.45 4.67
C ASP A 181 0.98 7.06 3.33
N LYS A 182 1.99 6.46 2.66
CA LYS A 182 2.51 6.98 1.40
C LYS A 182 2.96 5.89 0.46
N TRP A 183 2.98 6.21 -0.83
CA TRP A 183 3.68 5.39 -1.81
C TRP A 183 4.49 6.24 -2.76
N LEU A 184 5.50 5.63 -3.35
CA LEU A 184 6.26 6.21 -4.44
C LEU A 184 6.61 5.15 -5.47
N MET A 185 6.87 5.61 -6.68
CA MET A 185 7.37 4.80 -7.78
C MET A 185 8.63 5.45 -8.33
N THR A 186 9.70 4.69 -8.51
CA THR A 186 10.98 5.21 -8.99
C THR A 186 11.64 4.30 -10.02
N LYS A 187 12.28 4.89 -11.03
CA LYS A 187 13.11 4.15 -12.01
C LYS A 187 14.47 3.76 -11.44
N ASP A 188 14.89 4.38 -10.32
CA ASP A 188 16.12 4.02 -9.64
C ASP A 188 15.96 2.70 -8.89
N ARG A 189 16.55 1.64 -9.46
CA ARG A 189 16.54 0.31 -8.84
C ARG A 189 17.19 0.31 -7.46
N ASP A 190 18.24 1.08 -7.28
CA ASP A 190 19.06 1.10 -6.07
C ASP A 190 18.65 2.27 -5.15
N PHE A 191 17.42 2.77 -5.31
CA PHE A 191 16.86 3.82 -4.48
C PHE A 191 17.00 3.46 -3.00
N THR A 192 17.62 4.34 -2.24
CA THR A 192 17.85 4.10 -0.81
C THR A 192 16.55 4.30 -0.06
N ARG A 193 16.16 3.31 0.75
CA ARG A 193 14.99 3.40 1.63
C ARG A 193 15.04 4.70 2.43
N PRO A 194 14.02 5.58 2.35
CA PRO A 194 13.97 6.78 3.17
C PRO A 194 13.84 6.42 4.66
N GLU A 195 14.51 7.18 5.52
CA GLU A 195 14.40 7.04 6.98
C GLU A 195 13.23 7.87 7.56
N ASP A 196 12.64 8.73 6.74
CA ASP A 196 11.57 9.70 7.09
C ASP A 196 10.32 9.51 6.21
N ALA A 197 9.51 10.56 6.07
CA ALA A 197 8.32 10.57 5.21
C ALA A 197 8.64 10.44 3.71
N GLY A 198 9.91 10.47 3.31
CA GLY A 198 10.31 10.38 1.91
C GLY A 198 9.92 11.59 1.06
N PRO A 199 10.05 11.48 -0.27
CA PRO A 199 9.74 12.57 -1.20
C PRO A 199 8.27 12.99 -1.19
N SER A 200 8.01 14.24 -1.60
CA SER A 200 6.68 14.82 -1.82
C SER A 200 6.49 15.25 -3.26
#